data_AF-F2YUG6-F1
#
_entry.id   AF-F2YUG6-F1
#
_cell.length_a   1.000
_cell.length_b   1.000
_cell.length_c   1.000
_cell.angle_alpha   90.00
_cell.angle_beta   90.00
_cell.angle_gamma   90.00
#
_symmetry.space_group_name_H-M   'P 1'
#
loop_
_entity.id
_entity.type
_entity.pdbx_description
1 polymer ?
#
loop_
_entity_poly.entity_id
_entity_poly.type
_entity_poly.pdbx_seq_one_letter_code
_entity_poly.pdbx_strand_id
1 'polypeptide(L)'
;SSSIPLHVLQKLPTNLSEFDLSSNPIDCSCSQTDFILWIIQNQNILKQPENIFCKTLSPSSDFRATDFDIDSCVHKKRLTIVLSVFFVTVVVLLSFLVYRFQFYLQYCCILLRGYRSPDQQECSYDAFVIFSSYDEVWVMNELMENLENGVPPIQL
;
A
#
# COMPACT_ATOMS: atom_id res chain seq x y z
N SER A 1 -32.69 4.42 -19.49
CA SER A 1 -32.48 4.20 -18.05
C SER A 1 -32.99 5.43 -17.34
N SER A 2 -33.87 5.28 -16.36
CA SER A 2 -34.36 6.40 -15.56
C SER A 2 -33.43 6.57 -14.35
N SER A 3 -32.31 7.27 -14.53
CA SER A 3 -31.47 7.74 -13.42
C SER A 3 -31.92 9.15 -13.05
N ILE A 4 -32.48 9.31 -11.84
CA ILE A 4 -32.91 10.62 -11.33
C ILE A 4 -31.84 11.10 -10.34
N PRO A 5 -31.14 12.21 -10.63
CA PRO A 5 -30.11 12.71 -9.73
C PRO A 5 -30.72 13.29 -8.45
N LEU A 6 -29.99 13.18 -7.33
CA LEU A 6 -30.46 13.58 -5.99
C LEU A 6 -30.99 15.02 -5.92
N HIS A 7 -30.39 15.96 -6.65
CA HIS A 7 -30.81 17.37 -6.66
C HIS A 7 -32.18 17.60 -7.28
N VAL A 8 -32.67 16.68 -8.13
CA VAL A 8 -34.03 16.71 -8.68
C VAL A 8 -35.02 16.21 -7.64
N LEU A 9 -34.66 15.13 -6.93
CA LEU A 9 -35.48 14.56 -5.85
C LEU A 9 -35.68 15.57 -4.70
N GLN A 10 -34.65 16.33 -4.36
CA GLN A 10 -34.72 17.38 -3.32
C GLN A 10 -35.59 18.57 -3.72
N LYS A 11 -35.89 18.75 -5.02
CA LYS A 11 -36.73 19.83 -5.55
C LYS A 11 -38.17 19.40 -5.78
N LEU A 12 -38.56 18.21 -5.34
CA LEU A 12 -39.94 17.75 -5.46
C LEU A 12 -40.88 18.67 -4.67
N PRO A 13 -42.10 18.93 -5.17
CA PRO A 13 -43.07 19.77 -4.47
C PRO A 13 -43.37 19.22 -3.08
N THR A 14 -43.42 20.08 -2.06
CA THR A 14 -43.75 19.67 -0.69
C THR A 14 -45.20 19.18 -0.53
N ASN A 15 -46.07 19.51 -1.48
CA ASN A 15 -47.48 19.10 -1.51
C ASN A 15 -47.71 17.83 -2.35
N LEU A 16 -46.64 17.11 -2.72
CA LEU A 16 -46.73 15.88 -3.50
C LEU A 16 -47.31 14.77 -2.61
N SER A 17 -48.56 14.37 -2.85
CA SER A 17 -49.25 13.33 -2.09
C SER A 17 -48.99 11.92 -2.64
N GLU A 18 -48.79 11.79 -3.94
CA GLU A 18 -48.65 10.50 -4.63
C GLU A 18 -47.66 10.63 -5.80
N PHE A 19 -46.73 9.69 -5.89
CA PHE A 19 -45.71 9.60 -6.92
C PHE A 19 -45.63 8.17 -7.44
N ASP A 20 -45.97 7.98 -8.71
CA ASP A 20 -46.02 6.66 -9.33
C ASP A 20 -44.70 6.35 -10.04
N LEU A 21 -43.92 5.44 -9.44
CA LEU A 21 -42.71 4.88 -10.04
C LEU A 21 -42.92 3.45 -10.56
N SER A 22 -44.13 2.91 -10.47
CA SER A 22 -44.42 1.56 -10.96
C SER A 22 -44.12 1.45 -12.46
N SER A 23 -43.68 0.26 -12.89
CA SER A 23 -43.32 -0.03 -14.30
C SER A 23 -42.16 0.78 -14.90
N ASN A 24 -41.32 1.43 -14.09
CA ASN A 24 -40.09 2.06 -14.56
C ASN A 24 -38.86 1.13 -14.45
N PRO A 25 -37.94 1.14 -15.43
CA PRO A 25 -36.71 0.36 -15.37
C PRO A 25 -35.67 1.06 -14.48
N ILE A 26 -35.76 0.83 -13.16
CA ILE A 26 -34.87 1.43 -12.15
C ILE A 26 -33.47 0.81 -12.22
N ASP A 27 -32.42 1.63 -12.36
CA ASP A 27 -31.04 1.13 -12.34
C ASP A 27 -30.59 0.90 -10.88
N CYS A 28 -30.58 -0.37 -10.46
CA CYS A 28 -30.12 -0.78 -9.13
C CYS A 28 -28.64 -1.13 -9.14
N SER A 29 -27.80 -0.11 -9.22
CA SER A 29 -26.35 -0.24 -9.18
C SER A 29 -25.75 0.67 -8.12
N CYS A 30 -24.51 0.39 -7.70
CA CYS A 30 -23.77 1.23 -6.74
C CYS A 30 -23.51 2.68 -7.25
N SER A 31 -23.87 2.98 -8.50
CA SER A 31 -23.82 4.32 -9.10
C SER A 31 -25.06 5.18 -8.78
N GLN A 32 -26.20 4.56 -8.48
CA GLN A 32 -27.48 5.22 -8.22
C GLN A 32 -27.96 5.03 -6.77
N THR A 33 -27.05 4.80 -5.83
CA THR A 33 -27.40 4.53 -4.41
C THR A 33 -28.27 5.60 -3.80
N ASP A 34 -28.09 6.86 -4.17
CA ASP A 34 -28.83 7.99 -3.62
C ASP A 34 -30.31 7.96 -4.02
N PHE A 35 -30.60 7.55 -5.25
CA PHE A 35 -31.98 7.42 -5.74
C PHE A 35 -32.68 6.23 -5.10
N ILE A 36 -31.98 5.10 -4.96
CA ILE A 36 -32.53 3.90 -4.31
C ILE A 36 -32.78 4.18 -2.82
N LEU A 37 -31.85 4.87 -2.14
CA LEU A 37 -32.03 5.29 -0.75
C LEU A 37 -33.24 6.21 -0.60
N TRP A 38 -33.43 7.14 -1.53
CA TRP A 38 -34.61 8.01 -1.55
C TRP A 38 -35.91 7.21 -1.69
N ILE A 39 -35.96 6.20 -2.58
CA ILE A 39 -37.12 5.30 -2.73
C ILE A 39 -37.42 4.59 -1.40
N ILE A 40 -36.40 4.05 -0.74
CA ILE A 40 -36.55 3.35 0.55
C ILE A 40 -37.05 4.29 1.65
N GLN A 41 -36.57 5.53 1.70
CA GLN A 41 -36.95 6.50 2.72
C GLN A 41 -38.33 7.13 2.49
N ASN A 42 -38.80 7.20 1.24
CA ASN A 42 -40.00 7.95 0.86
C ASN A 42 -41.16 7.03 0.43
N GLN A 43 -41.26 5.82 0.97
CA GLN A 43 -42.33 4.87 0.61
C GLN A 43 -43.75 5.42 0.80
N ASN A 44 -43.96 6.36 1.74
CA ASN A 44 -45.27 6.93 2.04
C ASN A 44 -45.87 7.76 0.89
N ILE A 45 -45.05 8.35 0.03
CA ILE A 45 -45.50 9.12 -1.13
C ILE A 45 -45.53 8.28 -2.41
N LEU A 46 -45.00 7.05 -2.37
CA LEU A 46 -44.89 6.20 -3.54
C LEU A 46 -46.19 5.41 -3.75
N LYS A 47 -46.71 5.44 -4.97
CA LYS A 47 -47.81 4.58 -5.36
C LYS A 47 -47.28 3.15 -5.52
N GLN A 48 -47.81 2.22 -4.73
CA GLN A 48 -47.45 0.80 -4.76
C GLN A 48 -45.92 0.56 -4.71
N PRO A 49 -45.24 0.89 -3.60
CA PRO A 49 -43.79 0.72 -3.46
C PRO A 49 -43.35 -0.74 -3.66
N GLU A 50 -44.27 -1.69 -3.44
CA GLU A 50 -44.08 -3.12 -3.68
C GLU A 50 -43.85 -3.49 -5.16
N ASN A 51 -44.34 -2.66 -6.09
CA ASN A 51 -44.31 -2.89 -7.53
C ASN A 51 -43.17 -2.11 -8.24
N ILE A 52 -42.16 -1.67 -7.48
CA ILE A 52 -40.99 -0.98 -8.01
C ILE A 52 -39.84 -1.98 -8.16
N PHE A 53 -39.54 -2.32 -9.42
CA PHE A 53 -38.55 -3.32 -9.76
C PHE A 53 -37.28 -2.70 -10.35
N CYS A 54 -36.17 -3.34 -10.06
CA CYS A 54 -34.90 -3.05 -10.71
C CYS A 54 -34.93 -3.51 -12.16
N LYS A 55 -34.22 -2.77 -13.02
CA LYS A 55 -33.97 -3.15 -14.40
C LYS A 55 -33.12 -4.42 -14.39
N THR A 56 -33.74 -5.54 -14.73
CA THR A 56 -33.03 -6.80 -14.85
C THR A 56 -32.82 -7.18 -16.32
N LEU A 57 -31.66 -7.78 -16.63
CA LEU A 57 -31.38 -8.32 -17.97
C LEU A 57 -32.06 -9.68 -18.21
N SER A 58 -32.42 -10.40 -17.13
CA SER A 58 -33.15 -11.65 -17.17
C SER A 58 -34.63 -11.44 -16.80
N PRO A 59 -35.59 -11.95 -17.60
CA PRO A 59 -37.03 -11.81 -17.36
C PRO A 59 -37.56 -12.68 -16.20
N SER A 60 -36.72 -13.50 -15.56
CA SER A 60 -37.09 -14.44 -14.50
C SER A 60 -36.73 -13.96 -13.08
N SER A 61 -36.28 -12.71 -12.95
CA SER A 61 -35.75 -12.18 -11.70
C SER A 61 -36.37 -10.81 -11.44
N ASP A 62 -37.53 -10.86 -10.78
CA ASP A 62 -38.18 -9.71 -10.18
C ASP A 62 -37.41 -9.36 -8.91
N PHE A 63 -36.45 -8.45 -9.04
CA PHE A 63 -35.70 -7.91 -7.91
C PHE A 63 -36.24 -6.53 -7.58
N ARG A 64 -36.75 -6.36 -6.35
CA ARG A 64 -37.36 -5.10 -5.92
C ARG A 64 -36.30 -4.06 -5.63
N ALA A 65 -36.58 -2.80 -5.96
CA ALA A 65 -35.67 -1.69 -5.66
C ALA A 65 -35.47 -1.50 -4.15
N THR A 66 -36.47 -1.87 -3.33
CA THR A 66 -36.40 -1.79 -1.87
C THR A 66 -35.48 -2.85 -1.24
N ASP A 67 -35.23 -3.96 -1.93
CA ASP A 67 -34.42 -5.08 -1.43
C ASP A 67 -32.94 -4.92 -1.80
N PHE A 68 -32.59 -3.83 -2.49
CA PHE A 68 -31.22 -3.54 -2.90
C PHE A 68 -30.32 -3.22 -1.70
N ASP A 69 -29.24 -3.99 -1.56
CA ASP A 69 -28.25 -3.82 -0.50
C ASP A 69 -27.33 -2.62 -0.77
N ILE A 70 -27.75 -1.46 -0.30
CA ILE A 70 -26.98 -0.21 -0.36
C ILE A 70 -25.74 -0.29 0.54
N ASP A 71 -25.84 -0.97 1.68
CA ASP A 71 -24.77 -1.04 2.68
C ASP A 71 -23.54 -1.74 2.13
N SER A 72 -23.71 -2.79 1.33
CA SER A 72 -22.61 -3.44 0.61
C SER A 72 -21.85 -2.48 -0.33
N CYS A 73 -22.57 -1.60 -1.04
CA CYS A 73 -21.95 -0.57 -1.89
C CYS A 73 -21.16 0.45 -1.04
N VAL A 74 -21.72 0.93 0.06
CA VAL A 74 -21.08 1.90 0.96
C VAL A 74 -19.85 1.27 1.61
N HIS A 75 -19.97 0.04 2.09
CA HIS A 75 -18.86 -0.70 2.70
C HIS A 75 -17.71 -0.92 1.71
N LYS A 76 -18.01 -1.32 0.47
CA LYS A 76 -17.00 -1.47 -0.58
C LYS A 76 -16.29 -0.15 -0.87
N LYS A 77 -17.04 0.95 -1.09
CA LYS A 77 -16.45 2.29 -1.32
C LYS A 77 -15.56 2.71 -0.15
N ARG A 78 -16.04 2.54 1.09
CA ARG A 78 -15.29 2.85 2.31
C ARG A 78 -14.01 2.03 2.41
N LEU A 79 -14.08 0.72 2.18
CA LEU A 79 -12.92 -0.17 2.20
C LEU A 79 -11.87 0.26 1.18
N THR A 80 -12.28 0.57 -0.05
CA THR A 80 -11.38 1.06 -1.10
C THR A 80 -10.67 2.35 -0.69
N ILE A 81 -11.40 3.31 -0.10
CA ILE A 81 -10.81 4.56 0.40
C ILE A 81 -9.80 4.28 1.51
N VAL A 82 -10.16 3.44 2.50
CA VAL A 82 -9.27 3.09 3.62
C VAL A 82 -7.98 2.43 3.11
N LEU A 83 -8.10 1.46 2.20
CA LEU A 83 -6.93 0.78 1.61
C LEU A 83 -6.06 1.74 0.81
N SER A 84 -6.66 2.66 0.04
CA SER A 84 -5.93 3.67 -0.72
C SER A 84 -5.16 4.62 0.19
N VAL A 85 -5.80 5.15 1.23
CA VAL A 85 -5.15 6.02 2.21
C VAL A 85 -4.03 5.27 2.92
N PHE A 86 -4.28 4.04 3.37
CA PHE A 86 -3.27 3.21 4.01
C PHE A 86 -2.05 3.01 3.10
N PHE A 87 -2.26 2.65 1.84
CA PHE A 87 -1.19 2.48 0.87
C PHE A 87 -0.36 3.76 0.68
N VAL A 88 -1.03 4.90 0.50
CA VAL A 88 -0.36 6.21 0.38
C VAL A 88 0.46 6.52 1.63
N THR A 89 -0.09 6.31 2.83
CA THR A 89 0.63 6.56 4.08
C THR A 89 1.87 5.67 4.22
N VAL A 90 1.78 4.39 3.86
CA VAL A 90 2.93 3.47 3.87
C VAL A 90 4.01 3.93 2.90
N VAL A 91 3.64 4.32 1.68
CA VAL A 91 4.60 4.82 0.69
C VAL A 91 5.30 6.09 1.19
N VAL A 92 4.56 7.03 1.79
CA VAL A 92 5.14 8.25 2.37
C VAL A 92 6.08 7.93 3.52
N LEU A 93 5.70 7.04 4.43
CA LEU A 93 6.54 6.62 5.55
C LEU A 93 7.81 5.93 5.08
N LEU A 94 7.70 4.99 4.12
CA LEU A 94 8.85 4.32 3.53
C LEU A 94 9.77 5.33 2.82
N SER A 95 9.22 6.26 2.06
CA SER A 95 9.99 7.30 1.38
C SER A 95 10.74 8.19 2.37
N PHE A 96 10.08 8.57 3.47
CA PHE A 96 10.69 9.34 4.55
C PHE A 96 11.81 8.56 5.26
N LEU A 97 11.57 7.28 5.56
CA LEU A 97 12.57 6.40 6.17
C LEU A 97 13.79 6.23 5.26
N VAL A 98 13.57 5.99 3.97
CA VAL A 98 14.65 5.89 2.99
C VAL A 98 15.42 7.20 2.91
N TYR A 99 14.74 8.34 2.82
CA TYR A 99 15.40 9.65 2.79
C TYR A 99 16.24 9.90 4.06
N ARG A 100 15.69 9.60 5.24
CA ARG A 100 16.37 9.86 6.51
C ARG A 100 17.53 8.90 6.76
N PHE A 101 17.36 7.64 6.38
CA PHE A 101 18.32 6.57 6.65
C PHE A 101 19.11 6.14 5.42
N GLN A 102 19.10 6.91 4.33
CA GLN A 102 19.79 6.56 3.07
C GLN A 102 21.25 6.10 3.28
N PHE A 103 22.01 6.82 4.11
CA PHE A 103 23.40 6.48 4.42
C PHE A 103 23.52 5.21 5.25
N TYR A 104 22.64 5.03 6.25
CA TYR A 104 22.60 3.82 7.07
C TYR A 104 22.15 2.60 6.28
N LEU A 105 21.13 2.74 5.42
CA LEU A 105 20.65 1.70 4.52
C LEU A 105 21.74 1.31 3.52
N GLN A 106 22.46 2.27 2.96
CA GLN A 106 23.57 2.00 2.06
C GLN A 106 24.73 1.29 2.78
N TYR A 107 25.08 1.73 3.99
CA TYR A 107 26.08 1.07 4.82
C TYR A 107 25.67 -0.35 5.20
N CYS A 108 24.43 -0.55 5.65
CA CYS A 108 23.86 -1.89 5.91
C CYS A 108 23.84 -2.75 4.65
N CYS A 109 23.49 -2.20 3.48
CA CYS A 109 23.55 -2.93 2.21
C CYS A 109 24.97 -3.34 1.84
N ILE A 110 25.99 -2.50 2.11
CA ILE A 110 27.40 -2.85 1.90
C ILE A 110 27.82 -3.98 2.85
N LEU A 111 27.50 -3.85 4.15
CA LEU A 111 27.78 -4.90 5.14
C LEU A 111 27.09 -6.23 4.80
N LEU A 112 25.82 -6.18 4.38
CA LEU A 112 25.02 -7.36 3.99
C LEU A 112 25.47 -7.96 2.65
N ARG A 113 25.89 -7.14 1.67
CA ARG A 113 26.43 -7.62 0.39
C ARG A 113 27.82 -8.23 0.52
N GLY A 114 28.50 -7.95 1.63
CA GLY A 114 29.50 -8.85 2.12
C GLY A 114 30.68 -8.14 2.74
N TYR A 115 30.83 -8.34 4.03
CA TYR A 115 32.04 -9.02 4.49
C TYR A 115 32.00 -10.49 4.01
N ARG A 116 31.93 -10.69 2.69
CA ARG A 116 32.50 -11.88 2.09
C ARG A 116 33.97 -11.56 2.18
N SER A 117 34.61 -12.03 3.25
CA SER A 117 36.06 -12.11 3.28
C SER A 117 36.45 -12.58 1.89
N PRO A 118 37.24 -11.82 1.11
CA PRO A 118 37.83 -12.40 -0.08
C PRO A 118 38.43 -13.71 0.42
N ASP A 119 37.92 -14.81 -0.14
CA ASP A 119 38.33 -16.18 0.13
C ASP A 119 39.78 -16.14 0.57
N GLN A 120 40.04 -16.40 1.87
CA GLN A 120 41.25 -15.99 2.58
C GLN A 120 42.42 -16.10 1.63
N GLN A 121 42.76 -14.99 0.98
CA GLN A 121 43.80 -15.03 -0.03
C GLN A 121 45.03 -15.26 0.81
N GLU A 122 45.57 -16.48 0.79
CA GLU A 122 46.56 -16.98 1.74
C GLU A 122 47.58 -15.86 2.03
N CYS A 123 47.34 -15.13 3.12
CA CYS A 123 48.17 -13.98 3.47
C CYS A 123 49.44 -14.62 3.98
N SER A 124 50.49 -14.62 3.16
CA SER A 124 51.78 -15.19 3.53
C SER A 124 52.49 -14.38 4.62
N TYR A 125 51.94 -13.22 4.98
CA TYR A 125 52.50 -12.25 5.91
C TYR A 125 51.41 -11.71 6.85
N ASP A 126 51.76 -11.58 8.12
CA ASP A 126 50.91 -11.06 9.20
C ASP A 126 50.96 -9.54 9.29
N ALA A 127 52.09 -8.93 8.90
CA ALA A 127 52.28 -7.48 8.90
C ALA A 127 53.27 -7.05 7.81
N PHE A 128 53.20 -5.79 7.39
CA PHE A 128 54.16 -5.18 6.47
C PHE A 128 54.91 -4.04 7.17
N VAL A 129 56.23 -4.03 7.05
CA VAL A 129 57.08 -3.01 7.68
C VAL A 129 57.53 -1.99 6.63
N ILE A 130 57.16 -0.71 6.84
CA ILE A 130 57.66 0.41 6.03
C ILE A 130 58.76 1.11 6.83
N PHE A 131 59.97 1.14 6.27
CA PHE A 131 61.14 1.74 6.90
C PHE A 131 61.92 2.63 5.93
N SER A 132 62.77 3.51 6.48
CA SER A 132 63.67 4.35 5.69
C SER A 132 64.95 3.59 5.33
N SER A 133 65.63 3.95 4.24
CA SER A 133 66.89 3.28 3.85
C SER A 133 67.99 3.37 4.92
N TYR A 134 67.90 4.34 5.84
CA TYR A 134 68.84 4.47 6.95
C TYR A 134 68.65 3.40 8.03
N ASP A 135 67.45 2.81 8.12
CA ASP A 135 67.07 1.87 9.16
C ASP A 135 67.08 0.41 8.67
N GLU A 136 67.42 0.18 7.40
CA GLU A 136 67.38 -1.14 6.75
C GLU A 136 68.17 -2.21 7.52
N VAL A 137 69.41 -1.88 7.93
CA VAL A 137 70.29 -2.82 8.63
C VAL A 137 69.71 -3.22 9.99
N TRP A 138 69.08 -2.29 10.70
CA TRP A 138 68.47 -2.57 11.99
C TRP A 138 67.16 -3.35 11.83
N VAL A 139 66.35 -3.02 10.81
CA VAL A 139 65.09 -3.73 10.54
C VAL A 139 65.34 -5.20 10.19
N MET A 140 66.31 -5.49 9.32
CA MET A 140 66.58 -6.87 8.88
C MET A 140 67.22 -7.73 9.98
N ASN A 141 68.11 -7.17 10.78
CA ASN A 141 68.88 -7.96 11.75
C ASN A 141 68.29 -7.98 13.16
N GLU A 142 67.50 -6.97 13.54
CA GLU A 142 66.94 -6.90 14.89
C GLU A 142 65.43 -7.12 14.83
N LEU A 143 64.72 -6.26 14.10
CA LEU A 143 63.26 -6.24 14.13
C LEU A 143 62.67 -7.53 13.53
N MET A 144 63.12 -7.92 12.33
CA MET A 144 62.64 -9.10 11.63
C MET A 144 62.99 -10.38 12.40
N GLU A 145 64.22 -10.49 12.88
CA GLU A 145 64.69 -11.68 13.61
C GLU A 145 63.89 -11.90 14.91
N ASN A 146 63.61 -10.84 15.67
CA ASN A 146 62.84 -10.93 16.91
C ASN A 146 61.36 -11.23 16.69
N LEU A 147 60.79 -10.83 15.55
CA LEU A 147 59.36 -11.02 15.25
C LEU A 147 59.08 -12.40 14.63
N GLU A 148 59.92 -12.87 13.70
CA GLU A 148 59.74 -14.19 13.08
C GLU A 148 60.10 -15.33 14.03
N ASN A 149 61.11 -15.14 14.89
CA ASN A 149 61.54 -16.14 15.88
C ASN A 149 60.92 -15.94 17.27
N GLY A 150 60.06 -14.94 17.43
CA GLY A 150 59.34 -14.64 18.66
C GLY A 150 58.24 -15.66 18.97
N VAL A 151 57.61 -15.52 20.15
CA VAL A 151 56.43 -16.33 20.53
C VAL A 151 55.28 -15.39 20.90
N PRO A 152 54.18 -15.34 20.11
CA PRO A 152 53.96 -16.06 18.85
C PRO A 152 54.85 -15.52 17.70
N PRO A 153 55.20 -16.37 16.71
CA PRO A 153 55.95 -15.93 15.54
C PRO A 153 55.03 -15.10 14.63
N ILE A 154 55.58 -14.00 14.10
CA ILE A 154 54.89 -13.08 13.20
C ILE A 154 55.67 -13.04 11.89
N GLN A 155 55.06 -13.48 10.78
CA GLN A 155 55.69 -13.43 9.46
C GLN A 155 55.55 -12.04 8.86
N LEU A 156 56.67 -11.42 8.49
CA LEU A 156 56.74 -10.05 7.95
C LEU A 156 57.03 -10.02 6.45
#